data_AF-A0A1W2G8T5-F1
#
_entry.id   AF-A0A1W2G8T5-F1
#
_cell.length_a   1.000
_cell.length_b   1.000
_cell.length_c   1.000
_cell.angle_alpha   90.00
_cell.angle_beta   90.00
_cell.angle_gamma   90.00
#
_symmetry.space_group_name_H-M   'P 1'
#
loop_
_entity.id
_entity.type
_entity.pdbx_description
1 polymer ?
#
loop_
_entity_poly.entity_id
_entity_poly.type
_entity_poly.pdbx_seq_one_letter_code
_entity_poly.pdbx_strand_id
1 'polypeptide(L)'
;MAKRKPHAASIRNQNTATVKDVIDAMLKSYNLSKKFDQTTLLATWNKIMGKAIANRTSKLEVRNNILIVTLNSAPLKHELNQSRYKVLELLEKEFGKPVVKDVLFV
;
A
#
# COMPACT_ATOMS: atom_id res chain seq x y z
N MET A 1 24.36 31.94 -41.48
CA MET A 1 23.94 30.87 -40.54
C MET A 1 23.50 31.53 -39.25
N ALA A 2 22.24 31.35 -38.81
CA ALA A 2 21.80 31.40 -37.40
C ALA A 2 20.26 31.22 -37.34
N LYS A 3 19.79 30.00 -37.08
CA LYS A 3 18.37 29.70 -36.82
C LYS A 3 18.11 29.86 -35.32
N ARG A 4 17.32 30.86 -34.90
CA ARG A 4 16.79 30.95 -33.53
C ARG A 4 15.42 30.23 -33.49
N LYS A 5 15.35 29.12 -32.75
CA LYS A 5 14.12 28.37 -32.48
C LYS A 5 13.38 29.01 -31.28
N PRO A 6 12.09 29.36 -31.38
CA PRO A 6 11.33 29.77 -30.21
C PRO A 6 10.88 28.57 -29.35
N HIS A 7 10.82 28.87 -28.06
CA HIS A 7 10.51 28.05 -26.89
C HIS A 7 9.29 27.13 -27.04
N ALA A 8 9.42 25.86 -26.65
CA ALA A 8 8.26 24.97 -26.48
C ALA A 8 7.44 25.43 -25.27
N ALA A 9 6.24 25.90 -25.53
CA ALA A 9 5.27 26.29 -24.52
C ALA A 9 4.87 25.09 -23.65
N SER A 10 4.83 25.35 -22.34
CA SER A 10 4.34 24.48 -21.27
C SER A 10 3.00 23.82 -21.62
N ILE A 11 2.97 22.50 -21.74
CA ILE A 11 1.75 21.71 -21.53
C ILE A 11 1.74 21.31 -20.05
N ARG A 12 1.15 22.20 -19.25
CA ARG A 12 0.71 21.90 -17.89
C ARG A 12 -0.43 20.89 -18.01
N ASN A 13 -0.13 19.62 -17.72
CA ASN A 13 -1.13 18.56 -17.64
C ASN A 13 -2.14 18.91 -16.54
N GLN A 14 -3.29 19.44 -16.93
CA GLN A 14 -4.43 19.66 -16.04
C GLN A 14 -5.02 18.29 -15.77
N ASN A 15 -4.75 17.77 -14.59
CA ASN A 15 -5.26 16.51 -14.09
C ASN A 15 -6.79 16.62 -13.89
N THR A 16 -7.56 16.56 -14.97
CA THR A 16 -9.03 16.59 -14.93
C THR A 16 -9.53 15.17 -14.69
N ALA A 17 -9.49 14.72 -13.44
CA ALA A 17 -10.20 13.50 -13.05
C ALA A 17 -11.69 13.71 -13.38
N THR A 18 -12.28 12.80 -14.14
CA THR A 18 -13.71 12.90 -14.45
C THR A 18 -14.54 12.61 -13.19
N VAL A 19 -15.79 13.07 -13.14
CA VAL A 19 -16.70 12.78 -12.01
C VAL A 19 -16.80 11.26 -11.77
N LYS A 20 -16.76 10.47 -12.84
CA LYS A 20 -16.72 9.00 -12.76
C LYS A 20 -15.46 8.50 -12.05
N ASP A 21 -14.29 9.04 -12.39
CA ASP A 21 -13.02 8.63 -11.75
C ASP A 21 -13.01 8.95 -10.25
N VAL A 22 -13.60 10.09 -9.85
CA VAL A 22 -13.74 10.48 -8.44
C VAL A 22 -14.68 9.53 -7.70
N ILE A 23 -15.84 9.20 -8.29
CA ILE A 23 -16.79 8.24 -7.71
C ILE A 23 -16.14 6.85 -7.59
N ASP A 24 -15.46 6.39 -8.63
CA ASP A 24 -14.76 5.10 -8.63
C ASP A 24 -13.64 5.08 -7.57
N ALA A 25 -12.90 6.17 -7.39
CA ALA A 25 -11.89 6.30 -6.36
C ALA A 25 -12.50 6.30 -4.94
N MET A 26 -13.63 6.99 -4.73
CA MET A 26 -14.35 6.96 -3.46
C MET A 26 -14.87 5.55 -3.15
N LEU A 27 -15.54 4.90 -4.09
CA LEU A 27 -16.06 3.52 -3.92
C LEU A 27 -14.93 2.52 -3.65
N LYS A 28 -13.79 2.66 -4.33
CA LYS A 28 -12.57 1.87 -4.03
C LYS A 28 -12.05 2.14 -2.63
N SER A 29 -11.99 3.40 -2.19
CA SER A 29 -11.59 3.76 -0.84
C SER A 29 -12.51 3.15 0.21
N TYR A 30 -13.83 3.21 0.03
CA TYR A 30 -14.78 2.59 0.96
C TYR A 30 -14.63 1.06 1.03
N ASN A 31 -14.51 0.39 -0.12
CA ASN A 31 -14.30 -1.05 -0.16
C ASN A 31 -12.95 -1.47 0.45
N LEU A 32 -11.90 -0.64 0.26
CA LEU A 32 -10.60 -0.81 0.88
C LEU A 32 -10.70 -0.70 2.40
N SER A 33 -11.36 0.36 2.89
CA SER A 33 -11.60 0.57 4.33
C SER A 33 -12.34 -0.60 4.97
N LYS A 34 -13.31 -1.21 4.27
CA LYS A 34 -14.03 -2.38 4.77
C LYS A 34 -13.16 -3.65 4.80
N LYS A 35 -12.33 -3.88 3.77
CA LYS A 35 -11.41 -5.04 3.74
C LYS A 35 -10.26 -4.93 4.75
N PHE A 36 -9.85 -3.70 5.05
CA PHE A 36 -8.75 -3.38 5.97
C PHE A 36 -9.26 -2.76 7.26
N ASP A 37 -10.47 -3.12 7.69
CA ASP A 37 -10.85 -2.87 9.06
C ASP A 37 -9.85 -3.56 10.01
N GLN A 38 -9.69 -2.99 11.20
CA GLN A 38 -8.62 -3.40 12.11
C GLN A 38 -8.72 -4.89 12.49
N THR A 39 -9.94 -5.41 12.64
CA THR A 39 -10.21 -6.80 13.03
C THR A 39 -9.82 -7.78 11.92
N THR A 40 -10.27 -7.51 10.70
CA THR A 40 -9.97 -8.31 9.50
C THR A 40 -8.47 -8.26 9.21
N LEU A 41 -7.87 -7.07 9.30
CA LEU A 41 -6.43 -6.92 9.08
C LEU A 41 -5.59 -7.73 10.09
N LEU A 42 -5.94 -7.69 11.37
CA LEU A 42 -5.27 -8.49 12.41
C LEU A 42 -5.46 -9.99 12.18
N ALA A 43 -6.69 -10.43 11.89
CA ALA A 43 -6.99 -11.84 11.64
C ALA A 43 -6.23 -12.38 10.42
N THR A 44 -6.26 -11.63 9.31
CA THR A 44 -5.54 -11.96 8.09
C THR A 44 -4.02 -11.96 8.30
N TRP A 45 -3.47 -10.95 8.98
CA TRP A 45 -2.03 -10.89 9.25
C TRP A 45 -1.56 -12.10 10.07
N ASN A 46 -2.31 -12.48 11.10
CA ASN A 46 -2.00 -13.67 11.90
C ASN A 46 -2.10 -14.96 11.07
N LYS A 47 -3.09 -15.06 10.18
CA LYS A 47 -3.25 -16.20 9.26
C LYS A 47 -2.06 -16.34 8.31
N ILE A 48 -1.62 -15.26 7.66
CA ILE A 48 -0.60 -15.33 6.61
C ILE A 48 0.83 -15.37 7.15
N MET A 49 1.11 -14.66 8.25
CA MET A 49 2.46 -14.57 8.83
C MET A 49 2.69 -15.58 9.96
N GLY A 50 1.62 -16.10 10.54
CA GLY A 50 1.66 -16.99 11.68
C GLY A 50 1.91 -16.29 13.02
N LYS A 51 1.63 -17.03 14.10
CA LYS A 51 1.64 -16.55 15.49
C LYS A 51 2.97 -15.93 15.93
N ALA A 52 4.10 -16.48 15.45
CA ALA A 52 5.43 -16.01 15.85
C ALA A 52 5.72 -14.56 15.42
N ILE A 53 5.28 -14.19 14.20
CA ILE A 53 5.48 -12.84 13.65
C ILE A 53 4.38 -11.91 14.19
N ALA A 54 3.14 -12.39 14.26
CA ALA A 54 2.02 -11.63 14.80
C ALA A 54 2.27 -11.17 16.24
N ASN A 55 2.80 -12.04 17.11
CA ASN A 55 3.14 -11.70 18.50
C ASN A 55 4.20 -10.60 18.65
N ARG A 56 4.98 -10.35 17.59
CA ARG A 56 6.03 -9.31 17.55
C ARG A 56 5.58 -8.07 16.78
N THR A 57 4.35 -8.07 16.30
CA THR A 57 3.72 -6.93 15.64
C THR A 57 2.91 -6.17 16.68
N SER A 58 3.31 -4.93 16.96
CA SER A 58 2.64 -4.07 17.93
C SER A 58 1.46 -3.32 17.32
N LYS A 59 1.51 -3.04 16.01
CA LYS A 59 0.49 -2.25 15.33
C LYS A 59 0.43 -2.55 13.84
N LEU A 60 -0.79 -2.54 13.29
CA LEU A 60 -1.07 -2.64 11.87
C LEU A 60 -2.00 -1.49 11.46
N GLU A 61 -1.62 -0.76 10.42
CA GLU A 61 -2.43 0.31 9.84
C GLU A 61 -2.30 0.33 8.31
N VAL A 62 -3.34 0.75 7.59
CA VAL A 62 -3.22 1.06 6.16
C VAL A 62 -3.43 2.54 5.94
N ARG A 63 -2.47 3.17 5.26
CA ARG A 63 -2.53 4.60 4.87
C ARG A 63 -2.06 4.74 3.44
N ASN A 64 -2.83 5.43 2.60
CA ASN A 64 -2.48 5.68 1.19
C ASN A 64 -2.06 4.40 0.43
N ASN A 65 -2.78 3.30 0.65
CA ASN A 65 -2.47 1.97 0.08
C ASN A 65 -1.14 1.37 0.55
N ILE A 66 -0.56 1.84 1.65
CA ILE A 66 0.65 1.25 2.26
C ILE A 66 0.24 0.60 3.58
N LEU A 67 0.57 -0.68 3.75
CA LEU A 67 0.45 -1.36 5.03
C LEU A 67 1.64 -0.97 5.91
N ILE A 68 1.37 -0.33 7.04
CA ILE A 68 2.36 0.04 8.04
C ILE A 68 2.30 -1.01 9.15
N VAL A 69 3.44 -1.67 9.37
CA VAL A 69 3.61 -2.73 10.36
C VAL A 69 4.64 -2.27 11.38
N THR A 70 4.20 -2.02 12.61
CA THR A 70 5.11 -1.67 13.71
C THR A 70 5.56 -2.94 14.41
N LEU A 71 6.86 -3.18 14.46
CA LEU A 71 7.45 -4.37 15.07
C LEU A 71 8.23 -4.03 16.33
N ASN A 72 8.16 -4.89 17.34
CA ASN A 72 8.93 -4.74 18.58
C ASN A 72 10.30 -5.44 18.56
N SER A 73 10.71 -5.99 17.40
CA SER A 73 11.96 -6.73 17.23
C SER A 73 12.74 -6.20 16.02
N ALA A 74 13.91 -5.62 16.28
CA ALA A 74 14.78 -5.10 15.24
C ALA A 74 15.31 -6.18 14.26
N PRO A 75 15.72 -7.38 14.72
CA PRO A 75 16.10 -8.47 13.81
C PRO A 75 14.96 -8.90 12.88
N LEU A 76 13.76 -9.11 13.43
CA LEU A 76 12.60 -9.51 12.65
C LEU A 76 12.22 -8.43 11.61
N LYS A 77 12.28 -7.15 12.00
CA LYS A 77 12.08 -6.04 11.08
C LYS A 77 13.09 -6.08 9.92
N HIS A 78 14.35 -6.40 10.19
CA HIS A 78 15.36 -6.52 9.14
C HIS A 78 15.02 -7.67 8.18
N GLU A 79 14.74 -8.86 8.68
CA GLU A 79 14.35 -10.04 7.89
C GLU A 79 13.10 -9.78 7.04
N LEU A 80 12.08 -9.15 7.62
CA LEU A 80 10.85 -8.80 6.92
C LEU A 80 11.07 -7.73 5.86
N ASN A 81 11.96 -6.76 6.08
CA ASN A 81 12.34 -5.81 5.04
C ASN A 81 13.05 -6.51 3.87
N GLN A 82 13.96 -7.46 4.13
CA GLN A 82 14.62 -8.25 3.07
C GLN A 82 13.63 -9.12 2.29
N SER A 83 12.56 -9.56 2.95
CA SER A 83 11.51 -10.40 2.36
C SER A 83 10.22 -9.64 2.03
N ARG A 84 10.26 -8.30 1.96
CA ARG A 84 9.08 -7.43 1.77
C ARG A 84 8.22 -7.84 0.59
N TYR A 85 8.84 -8.17 -0.54
CA TYR A 85 8.14 -8.60 -1.74
C TYR A 85 7.32 -9.89 -1.51
N LYS A 86 7.84 -10.85 -0.74
CA LYS A 86 7.10 -12.07 -0.36
C LYS A 86 5.90 -11.74 0.52
N VAL A 87 6.02 -10.75 1.40
CA VAL A 87 4.90 -10.30 2.24
C VAL A 87 3.79 -9.67 1.38
N LEU A 88 4.16 -8.86 0.39
CA LEU A 88 3.22 -8.31 -0.59
C LEU A 88 2.48 -9.42 -1.35
N GLU A 89 3.21 -10.42 -1.87
CA GLU A 89 2.58 -11.55 -2.56
C GLU A 89 1.59 -12.32 -1.68
N LEU A 90 1.91 -12.52 -0.39
CA LEU A 90 0.99 -13.18 0.55
C LEU A 90 -0.28 -12.36 0.78
N LEU A 91 -0.15 -11.03 0.90
CA LEU A 91 -1.29 -10.13 1.04
C LEU A 91 -2.17 -10.13 -0.21
N GLU A 92 -1.56 -10.09 -1.40
CA GLU A 92 -2.30 -10.14 -2.68
C GLU A 92 -3.03 -11.48 -2.85
N LYS A 93 -2.41 -12.60 -2.48
CA LYS A 93 -3.04 -13.93 -2.53
C LYS A 93 -4.27 -14.01 -1.63
N GLU A 94 -4.24 -13.35 -0.47
CA GLU A 94 -5.32 -13.42 0.51
C GLU A 94 -6.45 -12.41 0.22
N PHE A 95 -6.13 -11.18 -0.23
CA PHE A 95 -7.12 -10.11 -0.44
C PHE A 95 -7.57 -9.91 -1.91
N GLY A 96 -6.86 -10.53 -2.86
CA GLY A 96 -7.02 -10.33 -4.31
C GLY A 96 -6.18 -9.16 -4.86
N LYS A 97 -6.42 -8.79 -6.14
CA LYS A 97 -5.80 -7.67 -6.91
C LYS A 97 -5.22 -6.54 -6.03
N PRO A 98 -4.07 -5.92 -6.38
CA PRO A 98 -3.21 -5.16 -5.47
C PRO A 98 -4.00 -4.18 -4.60
N VAL A 99 -4.26 -4.61 -3.37
CA VAL A 99 -5.06 -3.83 -2.41
C VAL A 99 -4.17 -2.85 -1.65
N VAL A 100 -2.94 -3.28 -1.36
CA VAL A 100 -1.84 -2.44 -0.89
C VAL A 100 -0.71 -2.46 -1.91
N LYS A 101 -0.11 -1.30 -2.14
CA LYS A 101 0.99 -1.09 -3.09
C LYS A 101 2.36 -1.37 -2.48
N ASP A 102 2.48 -1.25 -1.16
CA ASP A 102 3.73 -1.44 -0.43
C ASP A 102 3.46 -1.80 1.04
N VAL A 103 4.49 -2.32 1.73
CA VAL A 103 4.49 -2.62 3.16
C VAL A 103 5.67 -1.92 3.82
N LEU A 104 5.41 -1.00 4.74
CA LEU A 104 6.42 -0.31 5.54
C LEU A 104 6.56 -0.95 6.92
N PHE A 105 7.77 -1.43 7.24
CA PHE A 105 8.09 -1.95 8.57
C PHE A 105 8.78 -0.88 9.43
N VAL A 106 8.15 -0.53 10.55
CA VAL A 106 8.61 0.48 11.52
C VAL A 106 9.19 -0.18 12.75
#